data_AF-A0A5M3MT92-F1
#
_entry.id   AF-A0A5M3MT92-F1
#
_cell.length_a   1.000
_cell.length_b   1.000
_cell.length_c   1.000
_cell.angle_alpha   90.00
_cell.angle_beta   90.00
_cell.angle_gamma   90.00
#
_symmetry.space_group_name_H-M   'P 1'
#
loop_
_entity.id
_entity.type
_entity.pdbx_description
1 polymer ?
#
loop_
_entity_poly.entity_id
_entity_poly.type
_entity_poly.pdbx_seq_one_letter_code
_entity_poly.pdbx_strand_id
1 'polypeptide(L)'
;MFNNSLLLRSVDHDAESDSAETLPSPRQRVTSDLCLPSRLPTTGFLQREAEQEAPKAILRQLRRSPTPTSPVNIEEAEAPASPTERHDSTSSAPPSPTLALNRGTSFVRGNQSGWKEPQPFEVFRAIERKDIMFLMEIRDRAFPLLLRKTGDATPLLHAMRIGTSHRDVTIVLLGAFSRWVNHLEDNEVRLPRTKVILKALRTNLKLAIDYGLHRSQSDLVASFLQALVMSEGDKWVASQVSSVSLSLRAGTEGKPVATAGSAVRKFATRELSKADAIAATEDYIANATADLLMLASWSMAMEFIESDPIPSYYFARDDRVFKAFADRLDTHSSAIRQSLSKRLKWQLRVLRAVLQGRNATLRSKVELLAGELDEGEGV
;
A
#
# COMPACT_ATOMS: atom_id res chain seq x y z
N MET A 1 30.15 22.88 48.62
CA MET A 1 31.17 23.22 49.63
C MET A 1 32.52 22.84 49.04
N PHE A 2 33.36 23.82 48.71
CA PHE A 2 34.63 23.57 48.04
C PHE A 2 35.72 23.25 49.07
N ASN A 3 36.41 22.13 48.86
CA ASN A 3 37.45 21.60 49.73
C ASN A 3 38.77 22.34 49.46
N ASN A 4 39.06 23.34 50.30
CA ASN A 4 40.27 24.18 50.20
C ASN A 4 41.50 23.58 50.93
N SER A 5 41.45 22.30 51.32
CA SER A 5 42.54 21.65 52.08
C SER A 5 43.89 21.65 51.37
N LEU A 6 43.91 21.66 50.04
CA LEU A 6 45.14 21.70 49.24
C LEU A 6 45.82 23.07 49.26
N LEU A 7 45.06 24.16 49.33
CA LEU A 7 45.60 25.52 49.42
C LEU A 7 46.20 25.81 50.79
N LEU A 8 45.65 25.22 51.85
CA LEU A 8 46.21 25.35 53.20
C LEU A 8 47.52 24.58 53.34
N ARG A 9 47.65 23.40 52.71
CA ARG A 9 48.90 22.62 52.72
C ARG A 9 50.06 23.26 51.96
N SER A 10 49.77 24.08 50.94
CA SER A 10 50.84 24.78 50.20
C SER A 10 51.40 25.97 50.96
N VAL A 11 50.65 26.57 51.89
CA VAL A 11 51.12 27.73 52.68
C VAL A 11 51.97 27.26 53.88
N ASP A 12 51.70 26.06 54.42
CA ASP A 12 52.48 25.47 55.53
C ASP A 12 53.88 24.99 55.10
N HIS A 13 54.10 24.76 53.80
CA HIS A 13 55.37 24.23 53.30
C HIS A 13 56.46 25.30 53.08
N ASP A 14 56.10 26.59 53.09
CA ASP A 14 57.03 27.70 52.85
C ASP A 14 57.69 28.23 54.15
N ALA A 15 57.30 27.69 55.32
CA ALA A 15 57.75 28.22 56.62
C ALA A 15 58.96 27.51 57.22
N GLU A 16 59.36 26.33 56.74
CA GLU A 16 60.50 25.61 57.34
C GLU A 16 61.37 24.89 56.30
N SER A 17 62.68 25.08 56.43
CA SER A 17 63.80 24.27 55.93
C SER A 17 64.31 24.47 54.49
N ASP A 18 65.30 25.35 54.40
CA ASP A 18 66.57 25.18 53.68
C ASP A 18 67.01 23.70 53.65
N SER A 19 67.15 23.09 52.46
CA SER A 19 68.09 21.99 52.10
C SER A 19 67.64 21.19 50.85
N ALA A 20 68.52 21.12 49.85
CA ALA A 20 68.58 20.16 48.74
C ALA A 20 67.48 20.20 47.67
N GLU A 21 67.88 20.68 46.48
CA GLU A 21 67.14 20.60 45.21
C GLU A 21 66.78 19.15 44.86
N THR A 22 65.54 18.76 45.14
CA THR A 22 64.93 17.55 44.59
C THR A 22 64.18 17.93 43.32
N LEU A 23 64.69 17.45 42.17
CA LEU A 23 64.05 17.64 40.88
C LEU A 23 62.57 17.15 40.94
N PRO A 24 61.61 17.96 40.48
CA PRO A 24 60.19 17.59 40.53
C PRO A 24 59.96 16.34 39.68
N SER A 25 59.41 15.30 40.30
CA SER A 25 59.02 14.09 39.58
C SER A 25 57.93 14.44 38.55
N PRO A 26 58.06 14.01 37.28
CA PRO A 26 57.07 14.33 36.26
C PRO A 26 55.72 13.73 36.66
N ARG A 27 54.70 14.60 36.78
CA ARG A 27 53.33 14.18 37.10
C ARG A 27 52.89 13.08 36.12
N GLN A 28 52.59 11.90 36.65
CA GLN A 28 52.07 10.78 35.88
C GLN A 28 50.76 11.22 35.20
N ARG A 29 50.73 11.18 33.86
CA ARG A 29 49.53 11.54 33.10
C ARG A 29 48.39 10.62 33.51
N VAL A 30 47.32 11.22 34.02
CA VAL A 30 46.05 10.53 34.27
C VAL A 30 45.57 9.99 32.92
N THR A 31 45.59 8.68 32.75
CA THR A 31 44.91 8.02 31.63
C THR A 31 43.42 8.20 31.85
N SER A 32 42.82 9.16 31.15
CA SER A 32 41.37 9.33 31.16
C SER A 32 40.74 8.09 30.54
N ASP A 33 40.01 7.32 31.34
CA ASP A 33 39.13 6.29 30.81
C ASP A 33 38.21 6.95 29.78
N LEU A 34 38.10 6.32 28.60
CA LEU A 34 37.25 6.76 27.51
C LEU A 34 35.78 6.68 27.95
N CYS A 35 35.33 7.70 28.66
CA CYS A 35 33.93 7.86 29.01
C CYS A 35 33.24 8.61 27.88
N LEU A 36 32.16 8.01 27.36
CA LEU A 36 31.30 8.72 26.43
C LEU A 36 30.66 9.90 27.19
N PRO A 37 30.75 11.14 26.66
CA PRO A 37 30.20 12.33 27.32
C PRO A 37 28.67 12.25 27.51
N SER A 38 28.01 11.35 26.78
CA SER A 38 26.60 11.04 26.91
C SER A 38 26.36 9.54 26.70
N ARG A 39 25.30 9.01 27.31
CA ARG A 39 24.84 7.64 27.01
C ARG A 39 24.54 7.52 25.51
N LEU A 40 24.90 6.38 24.93
CA LEU A 40 24.51 6.07 23.56
C LEU A 40 22.98 6.07 23.44
N PRO A 41 22.43 6.47 22.29
CA PRO A 41 21.01 6.37 22.04
C PRO A 41 20.53 4.94 22.26
N THR A 42 19.30 4.79 22.76
CA THR A 42 18.72 3.46 22.93
C THR A 42 18.55 2.78 21.57
N THR A 43 18.61 1.46 21.56
CA THR A 43 18.39 0.67 20.33
C THR A 43 17.05 0.99 19.67
N GLY A 44 16.01 1.27 20.46
CA GLY A 44 14.70 1.70 19.94
C GLY A 44 14.72 3.08 19.27
N PHE A 45 15.57 4.01 19.73
CA PHE A 45 15.77 5.29 19.06
C PHE A 45 16.47 5.09 17.71
N LEU A 46 17.57 4.32 17.70
CA LEU A 46 18.31 4.00 16.48
C LEU A 46 17.44 3.27 15.45
N GLN A 47 16.60 2.34 15.90
CA GLN A 47 15.69 1.62 15.02
C GLN A 47 14.63 2.55 14.41
N ARG A 48 14.02 3.43 15.22
CA ARG A 48 13.05 4.42 14.71
C ARG A 48 13.68 5.39 13.72
N GLU A 49 14.88 5.88 14.04
CA GLU A 49 15.62 6.79 13.16
C GLU A 49 16.03 6.07 11.87
N ALA A 50 16.50 4.82 11.95
CA ALA A 50 16.79 3.99 10.79
C ALA A 50 15.54 3.74 9.93
N GLU A 51 14.39 3.43 10.53
CA GLU A 51 13.13 3.24 9.81
C GLU A 51 12.66 4.52 9.10
N GLN A 52 12.94 5.70 9.67
CA GLN A 52 12.62 7.00 9.05
C GLN A 52 13.61 7.44 7.97
N GLU A 53 14.91 7.21 8.18
CA GLU A 53 15.98 7.71 7.30
C GLU A 53 16.39 6.70 6.22
N ALA A 54 16.24 5.39 6.44
CA ALA A 54 16.61 4.38 5.45
C ALA A 54 15.87 4.54 4.10
N PRO A 55 14.55 4.82 4.04
CA PRO A 55 13.86 5.06 2.77
C PRO A 55 14.44 6.28 2.05
N LYS A 56 14.73 7.36 2.78
CA LYS A 56 15.34 8.59 2.23
C LYS A 56 16.75 8.33 1.71
N ALA A 57 17.54 7.53 2.42
CA ALA A 57 18.89 7.16 2.02
C ALA A 57 18.90 6.32 0.73
N ILE A 58 17.98 5.36 0.60
CA ILE A 58 17.80 4.57 -0.64
C ILE A 58 17.43 5.50 -1.80
N LEU A 59 16.53 6.46 -1.59
CA LEU A 59 16.16 7.44 -2.61
C LEU A 59 17.34 8.32 -3.04
N ARG A 60 18.15 8.81 -2.09
CA ARG A 60 19.40 9.54 -2.40
C ARG A 60 20.36 8.71 -3.23
N GLN A 61 20.45 7.39 -3.01
CA GLN A 61 21.25 6.49 -3.84
C GLN A 61 20.65 6.30 -5.24
N LEU A 62 19.32 6.22 -5.36
CA LEU A 62 18.63 6.14 -6.66
C LEU A 62 18.83 7.39 -7.53
N ARG A 63 18.98 8.56 -6.91
CA ARG A 63 19.34 9.82 -7.60
C ARG A 63 20.78 9.79 -8.16
N ARG A 64 21.71 9.14 -7.47
CA ARG A 64 23.15 9.15 -7.79
C ARG A 64 23.62 7.99 -8.67
N SER A 65 22.84 6.91 -8.78
CA SER A 65 23.23 5.73 -9.55
C SER A 65 22.83 5.85 -11.03
N PRO A 66 23.81 5.82 -11.98
CA PRO A 66 23.48 5.53 -13.37
C PRO A 66 22.84 4.14 -13.46
N THR A 67 21.94 3.95 -14.42
CA THR A 67 21.29 2.67 -14.70
C THR A 67 22.34 1.56 -14.74
N PRO A 68 22.21 0.47 -13.97
CA PRO A 68 23.23 -0.57 -13.94
C PRO A 68 23.42 -1.15 -15.35
N THR A 69 24.64 -1.03 -15.87
CA THR A 69 25.13 -1.76 -17.04
C THR A 69 25.16 -3.24 -16.68
N SER A 70 24.34 -4.04 -17.35
CA SER A 70 24.45 -5.50 -17.30
C SER A 70 25.80 -5.93 -17.91
N PRO A 71 26.39 -7.07 -17.47
CA PRO A 71 27.72 -7.48 -17.89
C PRO A 71 27.77 -7.73 -19.40
N VAL A 72 28.84 -7.25 -20.00
CA VAL A 72 29.19 -7.43 -21.40
C VAL A 72 29.34 -8.92 -21.71
N ASN A 73 28.69 -9.34 -22.78
CA ASN A 73 28.85 -10.61 -23.46
C ASN A 73 30.33 -10.73 -23.90
N ILE A 74 31.09 -11.66 -23.32
CA ILE A 74 32.40 -12.04 -23.85
C ILE A 74 32.17 -13.30 -24.70
N GLU A 75 32.62 -13.21 -25.94
CA GLU A 75 32.42 -14.12 -27.05
C GLU A 75 33.02 -15.53 -26.87
N GLU A 76 32.47 -16.43 -27.70
CA GLU A 76 33.03 -17.65 -28.27
C GLU A 76 34.52 -17.93 -28.05
N ALA A 77 34.81 -19.13 -27.53
CA ALA A 77 36.00 -19.89 -27.93
C ALA A 77 35.69 -21.40 -27.85
N GLU A 78 36.03 -22.08 -28.93
CA GLU A 78 35.87 -23.52 -29.21
C GLU A 78 36.43 -24.46 -28.14
N ALA A 79 35.81 -25.64 -28.05
CA ALA A 79 36.30 -26.83 -27.37
C ALA A 79 37.62 -27.34 -27.99
N PRO A 80 38.43 -28.14 -27.25
CA PRO A 80 38.22 -29.60 -27.38
C PRO A 80 38.49 -30.45 -26.13
N ALA A 81 37.79 -31.58 -26.11
CA ALA A 81 38.14 -32.94 -25.64
C ALA A 81 38.77 -33.19 -24.23
N SER A 82 38.04 -34.04 -23.49
CA SER A 82 38.31 -34.73 -22.22
C SER A 82 39.62 -35.58 -22.19
N PRO A 83 40.09 -36.00 -21.00
CA PRO A 83 39.62 -37.27 -20.44
C PRO A 83 39.47 -37.34 -18.89
N THR A 84 38.40 -38.03 -18.49
CA THR A 84 38.22 -38.91 -17.32
C THR A 84 39.07 -38.71 -16.05
N GLU A 85 38.39 -38.47 -14.92
CA GLU A 85 38.61 -39.30 -13.72
C GLU A 85 37.37 -39.33 -12.82
N ARG A 86 37.13 -40.53 -12.26
CA ARG A 86 35.98 -40.95 -11.48
C ARG A 86 36.13 -40.51 -10.03
N HIS A 87 35.04 -40.08 -9.38
CA HIS A 87 34.79 -40.49 -8.01
C HIS A 87 33.30 -40.42 -7.67
N ASP A 88 32.76 -41.59 -7.33
CA ASP A 88 31.45 -41.82 -6.75
C ASP A 88 31.32 -41.19 -5.37
N SER A 89 30.14 -40.65 -5.06
CA SER A 89 29.43 -40.88 -3.78
C SER A 89 27.99 -40.35 -3.85
N THR A 90 27.09 -41.26 -4.22
CA THR A 90 25.82 -41.58 -3.52
C THR A 90 25.29 -40.62 -2.45
N SER A 91 24.14 -39.99 -2.71
CA SER A 91 23.02 -39.99 -1.76
C SER A 91 21.65 -39.92 -2.47
N SER A 92 21.03 -41.10 -2.51
CA SER A 92 19.59 -41.42 -2.45
C SER A 92 18.55 -40.30 -2.63
N ALA A 93 17.89 -40.31 -3.79
CA ALA A 93 16.52 -39.84 -3.97
C ALA A 93 15.53 -41.03 -3.82
N PRO A 94 14.45 -40.92 -3.04
CA PRO A 94 13.35 -41.88 -3.11
C PRO A 94 12.36 -41.51 -4.24
N PRO A 95 11.80 -42.49 -4.98
CA PRO A 95 10.80 -42.23 -6.00
C PRO A 95 9.42 -42.12 -5.35
N SER A 96 8.70 -41.04 -5.62
CA SER A 96 7.27 -40.95 -5.30
C SER A 96 6.43 -41.25 -6.54
N PRO A 97 5.60 -42.30 -6.53
CA PRO A 97 4.54 -42.48 -7.51
C PRO A 97 3.25 -41.77 -7.04
N THR A 98 2.25 -41.78 -7.93
CA THR A 98 0.82 -41.49 -7.74
C THR A 98 0.32 -40.04 -7.83
N LEU A 99 -0.24 -39.74 -9.02
CA LEU A 99 -1.61 -39.27 -9.25
C LEU A 99 -2.25 -38.42 -8.14
N ALA A 100 -2.35 -37.11 -8.37
CA ALA A 100 -3.39 -36.27 -7.76
C ALA A 100 -3.80 -35.14 -8.71
N LEU A 101 -4.82 -35.46 -9.51
CA LEU A 101 -5.96 -34.61 -9.88
C LEU A 101 -5.75 -33.09 -9.90
N ASN A 102 -5.72 -32.55 -11.13
CA ASN A 102 -6.19 -31.20 -11.47
C ASN A 102 -7.51 -30.91 -10.73
N ARG A 103 -7.47 -30.05 -9.71
CA ARG A 103 -8.63 -29.30 -9.24
C ARG A 103 -8.42 -27.85 -9.65
N GLY A 104 -8.88 -27.53 -10.86
CA GLY A 104 -9.31 -26.17 -11.13
C GLY A 104 -10.33 -25.78 -10.08
N THR A 105 -10.24 -24.57 -9.55
CA THR A 105 -11.31 -23.92 -8.80
C THR A 105 -12.44 -23.56 -9.76
N SER A 106 -13.02 -24.58 -10.38
CA SER A 106 -14.42 -24.58 -10.69
C SER A 106 -15.13 -24.50 -9.35
N PHE A 107 -16.07 -23.57 -9.20
CA PHE A 107 -17.13 -23.68 -8.23
C PHE A 107 -17.83 -25.02 -8.45
N VAL A 108 -17.33 -26.08 -7.82
CA VAL A 108 -18.06 -27.33 -7.68
C VAL A 108 -19.22 -26.96 -6.79
N ARG A 109 -20.37 -26.73 -7.44
CA ARG A 109 -21.70 -26.95 -6.87
C ARG A 109 -21.62 -28.30 -6.17
N GLY A 110 -21.33 -28.29 -4.88
CA GLY A 110 -21.68 -29.39 -4.01
C GLY A 110 -23.16 -29.65 -4.25
N ASN A 111 -23.47 -30.89 -4.59
CA ASN A 111 -24.82 -31.36 -4.76
C ASN A 111 -25.52 -31.26 -3.39
N GLN A 112 -26.01 -30.06 -3.05
CA GLN A 112 -26.76 -29.79 -1.82
C GLN A 112 -28.24 -29.83 -2.18
N SER A 113 -28.81 -31.04 -2.10
CA SER A 113 -30.25 -31.20 -2.01
C SER A 113 -30.73 -30.48 -0.75
N GLY A 114 -31.35 -29.30 -0.92
CA GLY A 114 -31.98 -28.57 0.18
C GLY A 114 -32.00 -27.05 0.05
N TRP A 115 -31.10 -26.44 -0.72
CA TRP A 115 -31.11 -24.98 -0.89
C TRP A 115 -32.17 -24.55 -1.90
N LYS A 116 -33.30 -24.06 -1.40
CA LYS A 116 -34.32 -23.37 -2.20
C LYS A 116 -33.93 -21.90 -2.32
N GLU A 117 -33.91 -21.36 -3.53
CA GLU A 117 -33.62 -19.94 -3.74
C GLU A 117 -34.63 -19.08 -2.96
N PRO A 118 -34.17 -18.27 -1.99
CA PRO A 118 -35.06 -17.50 -1.15
C PRO A 118 -35.88 -16.49 -1.95
N GLN A 119 -37.13 -16.30 -1.55
CA GLN A 119 -37.96 -15.25 -2.13
C GLN A 119 -37.65 -13.90 -1.45
N PRO A 120 -37.84 -12.76 -2.14
CA PRO A 120 -37.51 -11.46 -1.57
C PRO A 120 -38.16 -11.20 -0.20
N PHE A 121 -39.43 -11.58 0.00
CA PHE A 121 -40.13 -11.39 1.27
C PHE A 121 -39.49 -12.18 2.44
N GLU A 122 -38.81 -13.30 2.17
CA GLU A 122 -38.13 -14.09 3.19
C GLU A 122 -36.91 -13.35 3.75
N VAL A 123 -36.24 -12.53 2.91
CA VAL A 123 -35.14 -11.66 3.34
C VAL A 123 -35.63 -10.59 4.31
N PHE A 124 -36.77 -9.96 4.02
CA PHE A 124 -37.35 -8.94 4.91
C PHE A 124 -37.82 -9.56 6.23
N ARG A 125 -38.47 -10.73 6.17
CA ARG A 125 -38.85 -11.49 7.37
C ARG A 125 -37.64 -11.88 8.23
N ALA A 126 -36.53 -12.25 7.59
CA ALA A 126 -35.28 -12.56 8.28
C ALA A 126 -34.68 -11.32 8.96
N ILE A 127 -34.79 -10.15 8.33
CA ILE A 127 -34.41 -8.87 8.96
C ILE A 127 -35.24 -8.62 10.20
N GLU A 128 -36.57 -8.64 10.10
CA GLU A 128 -37.48 -8.39 11.23
C GLU A 128 -37.25 -9.33 12.41
N ARG A 129 -36.86 -10.59 12.12
CA ARG A 129 -36.56 -11.61 13.13
C ARG A 129 -35.12 -11.64 13.59
N LYS A 130 -34.25 -10.80 13.01
CA LYS A 130 -32.79 -10.82 13.23
C LYS A 130 -32.17 -12.20 13.00
N ASP A 131 -32.63 -12.91 11.97
CA ASP A 131 -32.06 -14.20 11.58
C ASP A 131 -30.74 -13.99 10.83
N ILE A 132 -29.68 -13.71 11.60
CA ILE A 132 -28.35 -13.43 11.07
C ILE A 132 -27.81 -14.62 10.28
N MET A 133 -28.07 -15.84 10.73
CA MET A 133 -27.58 -17.05 10.06
C MET A 133 -28.14 -17.16 8.65
N PHE A 134 -29.45 -16.95 8.49
CA PHE A 134 -30.08 -16.97 7.18
C PHE A 134 -29.59 -15.84 6.26
N LEU A 135 -29.39 -14.63 6.81
CA LEU A 135 -28.83 -13.51 6.05
C LEU A 135 -27.38 -13.77 5.59
N MET A 136 -26.58 -14.46 6.39
CA MET A 136 -25.23 -14.87 6.03
C MET A 136 -25.25 -15.95 4.93
N GLU A 137 -26.23 -16.85 4.94
CA GLU A 137 -26.40 -17.84 3.86
C GLU A 137 -26.84 -17.17 2.55
N ILE A 138 -27.75 -16.20 2.61
CA ILE A 138 -28.14 -15.38 1.44
C ILE A 138 -26.93 -14.60 0.92
N ARG A 139 -26.12 -13.99 1.79
CA ARG A 139 -24.89 -13.29 1.39
C ARG A 139 -24.01 -14.19 0.52
N ASP A 140 -23.82 -15.44 0.91
CA ASP A 140 -22.88 -16.34 0.24
C ASP A 140 -23.47 -16.96 -1.04
N ARG A 141 -24.79 -17.18 -1.10
CA ARG A 141 -25.43 -17.93 -2.20
C ARG A 141 -26.27 -17.09 -3.16
N ALA A 142 -26.82 -15.98 -2.69
CA ALA A 142 -27.81 -15.18 -3.40
C ALA A 142 -27.66 -13.67 -3.07
N PHE A 143 -26.42 -13.18 -3.03
CA PHE A 143 -26.09 -11.79 -2.71
C PHE A 143 -26.98 -10.73 -3.39
N PRO A 144 -27.36 -10.85 -4.69
CA PRO A 144 -28.22 -9.86 -5.34
C PRO A 144 -29.57 -9.62 -4.64
N LEU A 145 -30.09 -10.59 -3.87
CA LEU A 145 -31.33 -10.44 -3.11
C LEU A 145 -31.19 -9.40 -1.98
N LEU A 146 -30.00 -9.20 -1.44
CA LEU A 146 -29.74 -8.20 -0.39
C LEU A 146 -29.76 -6.76 -0.91
N LEU A 147 -29.62 -6.58 -2.24
CA LEU A 147 -29.56 -5.27 -2.89
C LEU A 147 -30.88 -4.89 -3.56
N ARG A 148 -31.70 -5.88 -3.90
CA ARG A 148 -32.90 -5.69 -4.70
C ARG A 148 -33.94 -4.92 -3.90
N LYS A 149 -34.44 -3.84 -4.48
CA LYS A 149 -35.61 -3.12 -3.96
C LYS A 149 -36.85 -4.01 -4.08
N THR A 150 -37.57 -4.20 -2.99
CA THR A 150 -38.87 -4.90 -2.95
C THR A 150 -39.89 -3.94 -2.36
N GLY A 151 -40.91 -3.57 -3.15
CA GLY A 151 -41.80 -2.47 -2.80
C GLY A 151 -41.07 -1.13 -2.82
N ASP A 152 -41.09 -0.41 -1.71
CA ASP A 152 -40.51 0.92 -1.55
C ASP A 152 -39.10 0.92 -0.91
N ALA A 153 -38.63 -0.22 -0.41
CA ALA A 153 -37.38 -0.31 0.34
C ALA A 153 -36.43 -1.40 -0.17
N THR A 154 -35.13 -1.21 0.07
CA THR A 154 -34.13 -2.28 0.02
C THR A 154 -34.03 -2.96 1.38
N PRO A 155 -33.51 -4.20 1.47
CA PRO A 155 -33.29 -4.89 2.74
C PRO A 155 -32.51 -4.03 3.75
N LEU A 156 -31.45 -3.36 3.31
CA LEU A 156 -30.68 -2.43 4.14
C LEU A 156 -31.53 -1.25 4.63
N LEU A 157 -32.27 -0.59 3.72
CA LEU A 157 -33.10 0.55 4.09
C LEU A 157 -34.21 0.14 5.07
N HIS A 158 -34.79 -1.04 4.89
CA HIS A 158 -35.79 -1.58 5.80
C HIS A 158 -35.22 -1.82 7.19
N ALA A 159 -34.05 -2.47 7.30
CA ALA A 159 -33.37 -2.65 8.59
C ALA A 159 -33.08 -1.30 9.29
N MET A 160 -32.62 -0.29 8.54
CA MET A 160 -32.38 1.06 9.06
C MET A 160 -33.65 1.76 9.54
N ARG A 161 -34.79 1.58 8.84
CA ARG A 161 -36.08 2.17 9.22
C ARG A 161 -36.66 1.59 10.50
N ILE A 162 -36.39 0.32 10.80
CA ILE A 162 -36.81 -0.28 12.09
C ILE A 162 -36.04 0.36 13.26
N GLY A 163 -34.82 0.85 13.01
CA GLY A 163 -34.06 1.68 13.94
C GLY A 163 -33.01 0.92 14.75
N THR A 164 -32.71 1.41 15.95
CA THR A 164 -31.58 0.96 16.77
C THR A 164 -31.64 -0.51 17.15
N SER A 165 -32.84 -1.08 17.25
CA SER A 165 -33.05 -2.50 17.53
C SER A 165 -32.43 -3.41 16.46
N HIS A 166 -32.28 -2.95 15.22
CA HIS A 166 -31.75 -3.71 14.08
C HIS A 166 -30.35 -3.23 13.64
N ARG A 167 -29.62 -2.56 14.53
CA ARG A 167 -28.27 -2.08 14.27
C ARG A 167 -27.32 -3.21 13.86
N ASP A 168 -27.35 -4.34 14.56
CA ASP A 168 -26.47 -5.49 14.27
C ASP A 168 -26.76 -6.09 12.89
N VAL A 169 -28.05 -6.22 12.54
CA VAL A 169 -28.48 -6.67 11.20
C VAL A 169 -27.94 -5.73 10.12
N THR A 170 -28.03 -4.42 10.37
CA THR A 170 -27.53 -3.40 9.45
C THR A 170 -26.01 -3.50 9.27
N ILE A 171 -25.26 -3.72 10.36
CA ILE A 171 -23.81 -3.95 10.31
C ILE A 171 -23.49 -5.22 9.50
N VAL A 172 -24.23 -6.31 9.69
CA VAL A 172 -24.06 -7.55 8.93
C VAL A 172 -24.29 -7.33 7.43
N LEU A 173 -25.36 -6.59 7.05
CA LEU A 173 -25.63 -6.26 5.65
C LEU A 173 -24.54 -5.37 5.04
N LEU A 174 -24.05 -4.36 5.78
CA LEU A 174 -22.94 -3.52 5.33
C LEU A 174 -21.63 -4.32 5.20
N GLY A 175 -21.36 -5.22 6.14
CA GLY A 175 -20.22 -6.13 6.08
C GLY A 175 -20.29 -7.06 4.86
N ALA A 176 -21.49 -7.56 4.53
CA ALA A 176 -21.74 -8.32 3.31
C ALA A 176 -21.43 -7.48 2.05
N PHE A 177 -21.84 -6.22 2.03
CA PHE A 177 -21.59 -5.31 0.91
C PHE A 177 -20.10 -5.02 0.71
N SER A 178 -19.40 -4.65 1.79
CA SER A 178 -17.96 -4.40 1.78
C SER A 178 -17.18 -5.65 1.35
N ARG A 179 -17.52 -6.82 1.90
CA ARG A 179 -16.91 -8.10 1.53
C ARG A 179 -17.07 -8.37 0.04
N TRP A 180 -18.27 -8.20 -0.53
CA TRP A 180 -18.51 -8.46 -1.93
C TRP A 180 -17.69 -7.55 -2.85
N VAL A 181 -17.61 -6.24 -2.56
CA VAL A 181 -16.80 -5.29 -3.34
C VAL A 181 -15.31 -5.66 -3.30
N ASN A 182 -14.80 -6.04 -2.13
CA ASN A 182 -13.39 -6.40 -1.95
C ASN A 182 -13.02 -7.75 -2.59
N HIS A 183 -13.93 -8.71 -2.63
CA HIS A 183 -13.68 -10.06 -3.16
C HIS A 183 -14.16 -10.26 -4.61
N LEU A 184 -14.62 -9.21 -5.28
CA LEU A 184 -15.00 -9.30 -6.69
C LEU A 184 -13.77 -9.60 -7.56
N GLU A 185 -13.84 -10.68 -8.33
CA GLU A 185 -12.79 -11.15 -9.23
C GLU A 185 -12.69 -10.29 -10.50
N ASP A 186 -11.49 -10.20 -11.08
CA ASP A 186 -11.18 -9.27 -12.17
C ASP A 186 -11.87 -9.62 -13.50
N ASN A 187 -12.10 -10.90 -13.75
CA ASN A 187 -12.88 -11.43 -14.87
C ASN A 187 -14.37 -11.03 -14.76
N GLU A 188 -14.93 -10.99 -13.55
CA GLU A 188 -16.34 -10.72 -13.31
C GLU A 188 -16.70 -9.24 -13.41
N VAL A 189 -15.75 -8.34 -13.11
CA VAL A 189 -15.98 -6.87 -13.10
C VAL A 189 -16.46 -6.37 -14.46
N ARG A 190 -15.97 -6.98 -15.55
CA ARG A 190 -16.31 -6.58 -16.92
C ARG A 190 -17.72 -7.00 -17.34
N LEU A 191 -18.34 -7.95 -16.63
CA LEU A 191 -19.65 -8.46 -16.99
C LEU A 191 -20.74 -7.37 -16.77
N PRO A 192 -21.67 -7.18 -17.74
CA PRO A 192 -22.73 -6.19 -17.61
C PRO A 192 -23.60 -6.40 -16.36
N ARG A 193 -23.87 -7.65 -15.99
CA ARG A 193 -24.62 -8.01 -14.79
C ARG A 193 -23.94 -7.50 -13.52
N THR A 194 -22.62 -7.63 -13.43
CA THR A 194 -21.81 -7.15 -12.30
C THR A 194 -21.89 -5.64 -12.17
N LYS A 195 -21.89 -4.90 -13.29
CA LYS A 195 -22.09 -3.44 -13.28
C LYS A 195 -23.45 -3.04 -12.70
N VAL A 196 -24.51 -3.80 -12.98
CA VAL A 196 -25.84 -3.56 -12.37
C VAL A 196 -25.78 -3.77 -10.85
N ILE A 197 -25.11 -4.83 -10.40
CA ILE A 197 -24.93 -5.12 -8.98
C ILE A 197 -24.10 -4.01 -8.30
N LEU A 198 -22.99 -3.56 -8.89
CA LEU A 198 -22.17 -2.47 -8.38
C LEU A 198 -22.95 -1.15 -8.26
N LYS A 199 -23.82 -0.83 -9.23
CA LYS A 199 -24.71 0.34 -9.15
C LYS A 199 -25.73 0.24 -8.01
N ALA A 200 -26.32 -0.94 -7.81
CA ALA A 200 -27.23 -1.19 -6.71
C ALA A 200 -26.51 -1.10 -5.35
N LEU A 201 -25.30 -1.65 -5.26
CA LEU A 201 -24.40 -1.54 -4.11
C LEU A 201 -24.09 -0.08 -3.78
N ARG A 202 -23.63 0.68 -4.76
CA ARG A 202 -23.33 2.12 -4.63
C ARG A 202 -24.51 2.88 -4.04
N THR A 203 -25.72 2.64 -4.56
CA THR A 203 -26.95 3.28 -4.07
C THR A 203 -27.22 2.93 -2.60
N ASN A 204 -27.10 1.65 -2.24
CA ASN A 204 -27.32 1.20 -0.86
C ASN A 204 -26.25 1.73 0.12
N LEU A 205 -24.98 1.74 -0.29
CA LEU A 205 -23.88 2.28 0.51
C LEU A 205 -24.02 3.79 0.71
N LYS A 206 -24.42 4.53 -0.34
CA LYS A 206 -24.71 5.97 -0.23
C LYS A 206 -25.84 6.23 0.77
N LEU A 207 -26.93 5.46 0.70
CA LEU A 207 -28.02 5.54 1.68
C LEU A 207 -27.51 5.31 3.11
N ALA A 208 -26.68 4.30 3.36
CA ALA A 208 -26.11 4.08 4.69
C ALA A 208 -25.27 5.27 5.18
N ILE A 209 -24.48 5.89 4.30
CA ILE A 209 -23.69 7.09 4.62
C ILE A 209 -24.62 8.25 4.96
N ASP A 210 -25.69 8.45 4.19
CA ASP A 210 -26.66 9.53 4.40
C ASP A 210 -27.41 9.38 5.73
N TYR A 211 -27.71 8.14 6.14
CA TYR A 211 -28.26 7.77 7.46
C TYR A 211 -27.24 7.85 8.61
N GLY A 212 -25.97 8.19 8.34
CA GLY A 212 -24.97 8.45 9.37
C GLY A 212 -24.19 7.22 9.87
N LEU A 213 -24.29 6.07 9.21
CA LEU A 213 -23.65 4.83 9.68
C LEU A 213 -22.13 4.84 9.57
N HIS A 214 -21.56 5.74 8.76
CA HIS A 214 -20.12 5.93 8.59
C HIS A 214 -19.39 6.22 9.91
N ARG A 215 -20.06 6.81 10.91
CA ARG A 215 -19.48 7.07 12.23
C ARG A 215 -19.10 5.80 13.00
N SER A 216 -19.72 4.68 12.65
CA SER A 216 -19.50 3.38 13.30
C SER A 216 -18.85 2.33 12.40
N GLN A 217 -18.56 2.68 11.15
CA GLN A 217 -18.02 1.79 10.14
C GLN A 217 -17.02 2.57 9.29
N SER A 218 -15.73 2.49 9.63
CA SER A 218 -14.64 3.21 8.95
C SER A 218 -14.58 2.88 7.46
N ASP A 219 -14.83 1.62 7.12
CA ASP A 219 -14.59 1.09 5.78
C ASP A 219 -15.76 1.36 4.82
N LEU A 220 -16.90 1.83 5.35
CA LEU A 220 -18.11 2.10 4.57
C LEU A 220 -17.84 3.09 3.44
N VAL A 221 -17.09 4.14 3.73
CA VAL A 221 -16.79 5.20 2.77
C VAL A 221 -15.84 4.70 1.69
N ALA A 222 -14.81 3.94 2.07
CA ALA A 222 -13.90 3.33 1.12
C ALA A 222 -14.63 2.36 0.18
N SER A 223 -15.49 1.47 0.70
CA SER A 223 -16.30 0.56 -0.12
C SER A 223 -17.27 1.30 -1.05
N PHE A 224 -17.84 2.42 -0.62
CA PHE A 224 -18.66 3.28 -1.47
C PHE A 224 -17.86 3.87 -2.63
N LEU A 225 -16.69 4.46 -2.35
CA LEU A 225 -15.83 5.07 -3.38
C LEU A 225 -15.30 4.02 -4.36
N GLN A 226 -14.92 2.84 -3.88
CA GLN A 226 -14.54 1.71 -4.74
C GLN A 226 -15.70 1.29 -5.67
N ALA A 227 -16.91 1.06 -5.11
CA ALA A 227 -18.08 0.69 -5.90
C ALA A 227 -18.44 1.77 -6.93
N LEU A 228 -18.28 3.05 -6.58
CA LEU A 228 -18.47 4.17 -7.50
C LEU A 228 -17.46 4.12 -8.65
N VAL A 229 -16.17 3.96 -8.35
CA VAL A 229 -15.14 3.90 -9.40
C VAL A 229 -15.35 2.69 -10.31
N MET A 230 -15.62 1.52 -9.75
CA MET A 230 -15.81 0.28 -10.52
C MET A 230 -17.08 0.29 -11.38
N SER A 231 -18.11 1.05 -11.00
CA SER A 231 -19.36 1.12 -11.77
C SER A 231 -19.35 2.22 -12.84
N GLU A 232 -18.76 3.38 -12.54
CA GLU A 232 -18.92 4.61 -13.33
C GLU A 232 -17.64 5.48 -13.42
N GLY A 233 -16.54 5.08 -12.76
CA GLY A 233 -15.33 5.89 -12.62
C GLY A 233 -14.36 5.86 -13.79
N ASP A 234 -14.51 4.97 -14.77
CA ASP A 234 -13.54 4.77 -15.87
C ASP A 234 -13.15 6.08 -16.56
N LYS A 235 -14.15 6.90 -16.93
CA LYS A 235 -13.93 8.19 -17.60
C LYS A 235 -13.19 9.18 -16.71
N TRP A 236 -13.51 9.19 -15.42
CA TRP A 236 -12.85 10.06 -14.46
C TRP A 236 -11.39 9.65 -14.25
N VAL A 237 -11.13 8.35 -14.04
CA VAL A 237 -9.76 7.81 -13.89
C VAL A 237 -8.94 8.14 -15.13
N ALA A 238 -9.43 7.86 -16.34
CA ALA A 238 -8.73 8.17 -17.58
C ALA A 238 -8.39 9.67 -17.71
N SER A 239 -9.34 10.55 -17.38
CA SER A 239 -9.13 12.00 -17.39
C SER A 239 -8.07 12.44 -16.37
N GLN A 240 -8.08 11.88 -15.16
CA GLN A 240 -7.07 12.21 -14.14
C GLN A 240 -5.71 11.64 -14.49
N VAL A 241 -5.63 10.45 -15.09
CA VAL A 241 -4.40 9.87 -15.63
C VAL A 241 -3.78 10.83 -16.64
N SER A 242 -4.54 11.35 -17.60
CA SER A 242 -4.01 12.34 -18.56
C SER A 242 -3.52 13.62 -17.88
N SER A 243 -4.27 14.15 -16.90
CA SER A 243 -3.88 15.35 -16.15
C SER A 243 -2.60 15.14 -15.32
N VAL A 244 -2.49 13.99 -14.65
CA VAL A 244 -1.32 13.67 -13.83
C VAL A 244 -0.10 13.38 -14.73
N SER A 245 -0.29 12.74 -15.89
CA SER A 245 0.79 12.57 -16.88
C SER A 245 1.35 13.90 -17.36
N LEU A 246 0.51 14.92 -17.58
CA LEU A 246 0.94 16.27 -17.90
C LEU A 246 1.79 16.88 -16.78
N SER A 247 1.35 16.75 -15.52
CA SER A 247 2.13 17.23 -14.37
C SER A 247 3.46 16.48 -14.21
N LEU A 248 3.50 15.17 -14.47
CA LEU A 248 4.74 14.38 -14.44
C LEU A 248 5.74 14.82 -15.50
N ARG A 249 5.26 15.23 -16.69
CA ARG A 249 6.10 15.80 -17.77
C ARG A 249 6.67 17.16 -17.42
N ALA A 250 5.85 18.05 -16.86
CA ALA A 250 6.28 19.36 -16.37
C ALA A 250 7.26 19.26 -15.19
N GLY A 251 7.29 18.10 -14.53
CA GLY A 251 8.24 17.78 -13.51
C GLY A 251 7.85 18.34 -12.15
N THR A 252 8.82 18.83 -11.37
CA THR A 252 8.57 19.32 -10.01
C THR A 252 7.70 20.58 -10.02
N GLU A 253 7.84 21.43 -11.06
CA GLU A 253 6.93 22.56 -11.30
C GLU A 253 5.47 22.12 -11.48
N GLY A 254 5.25 20.95 -12.07
CA GLY A 254 3.92 20.38 -12.29
C GLY A 254 3.25 19.84 -11.03
N LYS A 255 4.01 19.62 -9.94
CA LYS A 255 3.53 19.07 -8.67
C LYS A 255 2.59 17.86 -8.85
N PRO A 256 3.05 16.77 -9.49
CA PRO A 256 2.20 15.63 -9.81
C PRO A 256 1.52 14.96 -8.61
N VAL A 257 2.18 14.90 -7.44
CA VAL A 257 1.61 14.27 -6.25
C VAL A 257 0.49 15.13 -5.68
N ALA A 258 0.72 16.44 -5.55
CA ALA A 258 -0.32 17.39 -5.13
C ALA A 258 -1.49 17.43 -6.12
N THR A 259 -1.22 17.33 -7.43
CA THR A 259 -2.25 17.28 -8.48
C THR A 259 -3.12 16.04 -8.33
N ALA A 260 -2.51 14.86 -8.19
CA ALA A 260 -3.22 13.60 -7.95
C ALA A 260 -4.04 13.62 -6.65
N GLY A 261 -3.42 14.03 -5.53
CA GLY A 261 -4.10 14.09 -4.23
C GLY A 261 -5.27 15.08 -4.22
N SER A 262 -5.10 16.24 -4.86
CA SER A 262 -6.18 17.23 -5.00
C SER A 262 -7.33 16.71 -5.86
N ALA A 263 -7.04 15.99 -6.95
CA ALA A 263 -8.06 15.38 -7.79
C ALA A 263 -8.91 14.35 -7.02
N VAL A 264 -8.25 13.45 -6.28
CA VAL A 264 -8.93 12.43 -5.47
C VAL A 264 -9.76 13.08 -4.35
N ARG A 265 -9.19 14.07 -3.65
CA ARG A 265 -9.92 14.77 -2.56
C ARG A 265 -11.15 15.50 -3.10
N LYS A 266 -11.04 16.19 -4.24
CA LYS A 266 -12.18 16.84 -4.92
C LYS A 266 -13.24 15.81 -5.32
N PHE A 267 -12.83 14.67 -5.86
CA PHE A 267 -13.73 13.57 -6.20
C PHE A 267 -14.47 13.04 -4.97
N ALA A 268 -13.76 12.66 -3.90
CA ALA A 268 -14.37 12.16 -2.67
C ALA A 268 -15.33 13.20 -2.05
N THR A 269 -14.91 14.47 -1.99
CA THR A 269 -15.74 15.55 -1.40
C THR A 269 -17.04 15.75 -2.18
N ARG A 270 -16.98 15.73 -3.52
CA ARG A 270 -18.16 15.90 -4.39
C ARG A 270 -19.19 14.79 -4.16
N GLU A 271 -18.73 13.56 -4.00
CA GLU A 271 -19.61 12.37 -3.92
C GLU A 271 -20.14 12.14 -2.50
N LEU A 272 -19.40 12.57 -1.47
CA LEU A 272 -19.79 12.37 -0.07
C LEU A 272 -20.66 13.48 0.50
N SER A 273 -20.65 14.69 -0.08
CA SER A 273 -21.46 15.87 0.31
C SER A 273 -21.40 16.30 1.80
N LYS A 274 -20.74 15.55 2.69
CA LYS A 274 -20.58 15.80 4.13
C LYS A 274 -19.09 15.76 4.50
N ALA A 275 -18.59 16.80 5.16
CA ALA A 275 -17.18 16.96 5.53
C ALA A 275 -16.70 15.96 6.60
N ASP A 276 -17.57 15.55 7.53
CA ASP A 276 -17.21 14.62 8.62
C ASP A 276 -16.77 13.24 8.14
N ALA A 277 -17.24 12.81 6.96
CA ALA A 277 -16.85 11.53 6.38
C ALA A 277 -15.42 11.53 5.79
N ILE A 278 -14.80 12.71 5.63
CA ILE A 278 -13.51 12.86 4.92
C ILE A 278 -12.34 12.42 5.81
N ALA A 279 -12.39 12.64 7.13
CA ALA A 279 -11.32 12.21 8.02
C ALA A 279 -11.12 10.68 8.02
N ALA A 280 -12.19 9.91 7.78
CA ALA A 280 -12.15 8.46 7.61
C ALA A 280 -11.62 8.03 6.22
N THR A 281 -11.35 8.95 5.30
CA THR A 281 -10.93 8.67 3.92
C THR A 281 -9.48 8.97 3.63
N GLU A 282 -8.69 9.46 4.59
CA GLU A 282 -7.29 9.82 4.31
C GLU A 282 -6.46 8.62 3.81
N ASP A 283 -6.70 7.41 4.33
CA ASP A 283 -6.04 6.19 3.84
C ASP A 283 -6.46 5.83 2.41
N TYR A 284 -7.75 5.98 2.08
CA TYR A 284 -8.25 5.80 0.72
C TYR A 284 -7.63 6.84 -0.23
N ILE A 285 -7.57 8.11 0.20
CA ILE A 285 -6.99 9.20 -0.58
C ILE A 285 -5.51 8.92 -0.86
N ALA A 286 -4.76 8.49 0.15
CA ALA A 286 -3.35 8.13 -0.02
C ALA A 286 -3.17 6.98 -1.03
N ASN A 287 -3.98 5.91 -0.93
CA ASN A 287 -3.94 4.80 -1.88
C ASN A 287 -4.25 5.25 -3.31
N ALA A 288 -5.38 5.93 -3.49
CA ALA A 288 -5.84 6.45 -4.77
C ALA A 288 -4.86 7.45 -5.41
N THR A 289 -4.15 8.24 -4.58
CA THR A 289 -3.11 9.17 -5.04
C THR A 289 -1.92 8.41 -5.62
N ALA A 290 -1.43 7.40 -4.90
CA ALA A 290 -0.34 6.53 -5.39
C ALA A 290 -0.75 5.80 -6.68
N ASP A 291 -1.99 5.31 -6.75
CA ASP A 291 -2.52 4.64 -7.94
C ASP A 291 -2.57 5.57 -9.15
N LEU A 292 -3.04 6.82 -9.00
CA LEU A 292 -3.02 7.78 -10.11
C LEU A 292 -1.61 8.04 -10.65
N LEU A 293 -0.60 8.11 -9.77
CA LEU A 293 0.79 8.31 -10.18
C LEU A 293 1.33 7.10 -10.95
N MET A 294 1.02 5.87 -10.50
CA MET A 294 1.39 4.64 -11.21
C MET A 294 0.69 4.52 -12.56
N LEU A 295 -0.62 4.78 -12.61
CA LEU A 295 -1.39 4.75 -13.85
C LEU A 295 -0.92 5.82 -14.86
N ALA A 296 -0.64 7.03 -14.40
CA ALA A 296 -0.12 8.13 -15.22
C ALA A 296 1.28 7.84 -15.77
N SER A 297 2.21 7.44 -14.91
CA SER A 297 3.57 7.10 -15.33
C SER A 297 3.61 5.90 -16.29
N TRP A 298 2.75 4.90 -16.08
CA TRP A 298 2.60 3.78 -17.02
C TRP A 298 1.98 4.23 -18.35
N SER A 299 0.95 5.09 -18.31
CA SER A 299 0.36 5.68 -19.51
C SER A 299 1.39 6.43 -20.36
N MET A 300 2.36 7.12 -19.73
CA MET A 300 3.47 7.76 -20.44
C MET A 300 4.46 6.75 -21.03
N ALA A 301 4.73 5.64 -20.34
CA ALA A 301 5.62 4.60 -20.82
C ALA A 301 5.07 3.88 -22.06
N MET A 302 3.74 3.66 -22.10
CA MET A 302 3.05 3.01 -23.21
C MET A 302 3.10 3.81 -24.52
N GLU A 303 3.45 5.09 -24.50
CA GLU A 303 3.68 5.86 -25.74
C GLU A 303 4.93 5.39 -26.50
N PHE A 304 5.84 4.68 -25.83
CA PHE A 304 7.11 4.21 -26.38
C PHE A 304 7.29 2.69 -26.30
N ILE A 305 6.35 1.99 -25.66
CA ILE A 305 6.42 0.56 -25.40
C ILE A 305 5.05 -0.03 -25.71
N GLU A 306 5.01 -1.07 -26.55
CA GLU A 306 3.79 -1.81 -26.81
C GLU A 306 3.41 -2.65 -25.58
N SER A 307 2.35 -2.26 -24.90
CA SER A 307 1.81 -2.96 -23.73
C SER A 307 0.35 -2.57 -23.48
N ASP A 308 -0.33 -3.34 -22.64
CA ASP A 308 -1.72 -3.05 -22.28
C ASP A 308 -1.80 -2.01 -21.15
N PRO A 309 -2.89 -1.21 -21.12
CA PRO A 309 -3.19 -0.34 -19.99
C PRO A 309 -3.47 -1.15 -18.74
N ILE A 310 -3.06 -0.63 -17.58
CA ILE A 310 -3.51 -1.14 -16.29
C ILE A 310 -5.02 -0.85 -16.18
N PRO A 311 -5.86 -1.84 -15.85
CA PRO A 311 -7.30 -1.64 -15.83
C PRO A 311 -7.74 -0.63 -14.75
N SER A 312 -8.64 0.28 -15.12
CA SER A 312 -9.19 1.32 -14.23
C SER A 312 -9.90 0.75 -12.99
N TYR A 313 -10.48 -0.45 -13.10
CA TYR A 313 -11.16 -1.10 -11.97
C TYR A 313 -10.21 -1.66 -10.89
N TYR A 314 -8.89 -1.59 -11.08
CA TYR A 314 -7.91 -1.84 -10.01
C TYR A 314 -7.77 -0.66 -9.05
N PHE A 315 -8.17 0.53 -9.49
CA PHE A 315 -7.97 1.79 -8.79
C PHE A 315 -8.54 1.78 -7.36
N ALA A 316 -7.69 2.12 -6.39
CA ALA A 316 -7.99 2.36 -4.99
C ALA A 316 -8.66 1.19 -4.26
N ARG A 317 -8.42 -0.06 -4.69
CA ARG A 317 -8.96 -1.26 -4.03
C ARG A 317 -8.00 -1.82 -2.98
N ASP A 318 -6.81 -2.20 -3.41
CA ASP A 318 -5.80 -2.92 -2.65
C ASP A 318 -4.42 -2.67 -3.30
N ASP A 319 -3.58 -3.70 -3.45
CA ASP A 319 -2.28 -3.63 -4.12
C ASP A 319 -2.33 -3.99 -5.62
N ARG A 320 -3.52 -4.17 -6.22
CA ARG A 320 -3.66 -4.59 -7.64
C ARG A 320 -2.99 -3.64 -8.64
N VAL A 321 -3.10 -2.32 -8.45
CA VAL A 321 -2.42 -1.36 -9.34
C VAL A 321 -0.91 -1.48 -9.19
N PHE A 322 -0.39 -1.57 -7.96
CA PHE A 322 1.04 -1.74 -7.71
C PHE A 322 1.58 -3.06 -8.29
N LYS A 323 0.88 -4.17 -8.10
CA LYS A 323 1.26 -5.47 -8.68
C LYS A 323 1.31 -5.42 -10.19
N ALA A 324 0.23 -4.93 -10.82
CA ALA A 324 0.19 -4.77 -12.27
C ALA A 324 1.30 -3.85 -12.78
N PHE A 325 1.56 -2.74 -12.08
CA PHE A 325 2.64 -1.81 -12.40
C PHE A 325 4.01 -2.48 -12.29
N ALA A 326 4.30 -3.17 -11.18
CA ALA A 326 5.57 -3.86 -10.95
C ALA A 326 5.81 -4.97 -11.99
N ASP A 327 4.80 -5.81 -12.26
CA ASP A 327 4.86 -6.87 -13.25
C ASP A 327 5.17 -6.31 -14.64
N ARG A 328 4.54 -5.20 -15.01
CA ARG A 328 4.78 -4.52 -16.29
C ARG A 328 6.17 -3.90 -16.37
N LEU A 329 6.68 -3.33 -15.28
CA LEU A 329 8.06 -2.83 -15.22
C LEU A 329 9.10 -3.96 -15.40
N ASP A 330 8.84 -5.13 -14.81
CA ASP A 330 9.73 -6.29 -14.93
C ASP A 330 9.68 -6.88 -16.35
N THR A 331 8.46 -7.08 -16.87
CA THR A 331 8.23 -7.62 -18.22
C THR A 331 8.87 -6.76 -19.31
N HIS A 332 8.77 -5.44 -19.19
CA HIS A 332 9.27 -4.50 -20.21
C HIS A 332 10.61 -3.85 -19.83
N SER A 333 11.39 -4.45 -18.92
CA SER A 333 12.62 -3.84 -18.39
C SER A 333 13.66 -3.48 -19.46
N SER A 334 13.81 -4.29 -20.51
CA SER A 334 14.70 -4.03 -21.66
C SER A 334 14.24 -2.84 -22.50
N ALA A 335 12.97 -2.83 -22.90
CA ALA A 335 12.35 -1.75 -23.65
C ALA A 335 12.42 -0.43 -22.87
N ILE A 336 12.09 -0.47 -21.57
CA ILE A 336 12.20 0.69 -20.68
C ILE A 336 13.60 1.29 -20.71
N ARG A 337 14.66 0.46 -20.65
CA ARG A 337 16.05 0.93 -20.68
C ARG A 337 16.42 1.58 -22.01
N GLN A 338 15.86 1.13 -23.13
CA GLN A 338 16.21 1.61 -24.47
C GLN A 338 15.41 2.83 -24.90
N SER A 339 14.08 2.85 -24.68
CA SER A 339 13.19 3.84 -25.29
C SER A 339 12.82 5.03 -24.41
N LEU A 340 12.76 4.86 -23.08
CA LEU A 340 12.24 5.92 -22.21
C LEU A 340 13.27 7.02 -21.90
N SER A 341 12.77 8.23 -21.63
CA SER A 341 13.61 9.35 -21.18
C SER A 341 14.24 9.07 -19.81
N LYS A 342 15.37 9.71 -19.51
CA LYS A 342 16.04 9.60 -18.20
C LYS A 342 15.09 9.95 -17.05
N ARG A 343 14.28 10.99 -17.23
CA ARG A 343 13.30 11.45 -16.25
C ARG A 343 12.22 10.40 -15.98
N LEU A 344 11.60 9.85 -17.03
CA LEU A 344 10.55 8.85 -16.86
C LEU A 344 11.10 7.56 -16.23
N LYS A 345 12.30 7.12 -16.63
CA LYS A 345 12.99 5.99 -15.98
C LYS A 345 13.20 6.24 -14.48
N TRP A 346 13.59 7.45 -14.10
CA TRP A 346 13.73 7.83 -12.69
C TRP A 346 12.38 7.82 -11.97
N GLN A 347 11.33 8.42 -12.55
CA GLN A 347 9.98 8.43 -11.97
C GLN A 347 9.46 7.01 -11.71
N LEU A 348 9.61 6.09 -12.68
CA LEU A 348 9.20 4.68 -12.52
C LEU A 348 9.98 3.97 -11.41
N ARG A 349 11.30 4.22 -11.30
CA ARG A 349 12.13 3.67 -10.23
C ARG A 349 11.73 4.19 -8.85
N VAL A 350 11.51 5.51 -8.73
CA VAL A 350 11.07 6.14 -7.47
C VAL A 350 9.72 5.59 -7.04
N LEU A 351 8.74 5.53 -7.95
CA LEU A 351 7.42 4.97 -7.66
C LEU A 351 7.52 3.52 -7.17
N ARG A 352 8.28 2.68 -7.87
CA ARG A 352 8.49 1.29 -7.45
C ARG A 352 9.14 1.21 -6.07
N ALA A 353 10.25 1.93 -5.86
CA ALA A 353 11.03 1.83 -4.62
C ALA A 353 10.25 2.33 -3.39
N VAL A 354 9.51 3.43 -3.50
CA VAL A 354 8.75 3.99 -2.39
C VAL A 354 7.50 3.16 -2.08
N LEU A 355 6.82 2.65 -3.11
CA LEU A 355 5.57 1.92 -2.93
C LEU A 355 5.81 0.44 -2.54
N GLN A 356 7.00 -0.10 -2.80
CA GLN A 356 7.36 -1.46 -2.42
C GLN A 356 7.46 -1.65 -0.91
N GLY A 357 7.07 -2.84 -0.44
CA GLY A 357 7.18 -3.25 0.97
C GLY A 357 6.02 -2.79 1.86
N ARG A 358 5.98 -3.29 3.10
CA ARG A 358 4.90 -3.03 4.07
C ARG A 358 5.34 -2.20 5.27
N ASN A 359 6.56 -1.67 5.25
CA ASN A 359 7.21 -1.08 6.42
C ASN A 359 6.78 0.38 6.69
N ALA A 360 5.98 0.98 5.79
CA ALA A 360 5.49 2.34 5.90
C ALA A 360 4.01 2.42 5.54
N THR A 361 3.29 3.34 6.19
CA THR A 361 1.90 3.64 5.87
C THR A 361 1.80 4.28 4.47
N LEU A 362 0.67 4.11 3.79
CA LEU A 362 0.47 4.72 2.47
C LEU A 362 0.59 6.24 2.51
N ARG A 363 0.12 6.88 3.59
CA ARG A 363 0.30 8.31 3.79
C ARG A 363 1.78 8.72 3.82
N SER A 364 2.59 8.01 4.60
CA SER A 364 4.03 8.29 4.66
C SER A 364 4.70 8.05 3.29
N LYS A 365 4.29 7.03 2.55
CA LYS A 365 4.76 6.79 1.17
C LYS A 365 4.39 7.93 0.23
N VAL A 366 3.17 8.46 0.31
CA VAL A 366 2.74 9.62 -0.50
C VAL A 366 3.53 10.88 -0.14
N GLU A 367 3.80 11.11 1.15
CA GLU A 367 4.65 12.21 1.61
C GLU A 367 6.10 12.08 1.07
N LEU A 368 6.67 10.87 1.08
CA LEU A 368 7.97 10.60 0.45
C LEU A 368 7.94 10.84 -1.07
N LEU A 369 6.87 10.42 -1.76
CA LEU A 369 6.70 10.70 -3.18
C LEU A 369 6.61 12.19 -3.46
N ALA A 370 5.92 12.97 -2.63
CA ALA A 370 5.85 14.43 -2.77
C ALA A 370 7.25 15.07 -2.62
N GLY A 371 8.03 14.63 -1.63
CA GLY A 371 9.40 15.09 -1.44
C GLY A 371 10.33 14.79 -2.62
N GLU A 372 10.06 13.73 -3.39
CA GLU A 372 10.85 13.39 -4.60
C GLU A 372 10.31 14.08 -5.87
N LEU A 373 9.00 13.99 -6.11
CA LEU A 373 8.37 14.33 -7.38
C LEU A 373 7.86 15.77 -7.46
N ASP A 374 7.51 16.39 -6.32
CA ASP A 374 6.98 17.77 -6.26
C ASP A 374 8.04 18.76 -5.76
N GLU A 375 8.86 18.36 -4.79
CA GLU A 375 9.80 19.26 -4.08
C GLU A 375 11.28 18.98 -4.35
N GLY A 376 11.59 17.79 -4.88
CA GLY A 376 12.98 17.36 -5.09
C GLY A 376 13.68 18.15 -6.19
N GLU A 377 15.02 18.04 -6.25
CA GLU A 377 15.83 18.59 -7.35
C GLU A 377 15.49 17.96 -8.71
N GLY A 378 14.78 16.83 -8.72
CA GLY A 378 14.43 16.09 -9.93
C GLY A 378 15.64 15.41 -10.60
N VAL A 379 15.42 14.94 -11.82
CA VAL A 379 16.45 14.47 -12.77
C VAL A 379 16.36 15.28 -14.06
#